data_AF-A0A6I9UIS1-F1
#
_entry.id   AF-A0A6I9UIS1-F1
#
_cell.length_a   1.000
_cell.length_b   1.000
_cell.length_c   1.000
_cell.angle_alpha   90.00
_cell.angle_beta   90.00
_cell.angle_gamma   90.00
#
_symmetry.space_group_name_H-M   'P 1'
#
loop_
_entity.id
_entity.type
_entity.pdbx_description
1 polymer ?
#
loop_
_entity_poly.entity_id
_entity_poly.type
_entity_poly.pdbx_seq_one_letter_code
_entity_poly.pdbx_strand_id
1 'polypeptide(L)'
;MVADSSGLLILLQLLHSSPSCREGALHVLYALASTLELAWAAAKHGREVFILEVLLPIQEEIPLQQRVTAASLLGKLVGQTMHGPRVAITLARFLPDGFVSVIRDGPGEAVVTALEQTTEAPELVWTPAMAASLSAQIATMASDLYREQVKGRVVDWDVPEQASGQQEMRNEPQVGGIYVRLFLKDPKFPLRNSKRFLEGLLDQYLTSVAASQYDGQAVDTELPLLLSAALVSLLRVYPTLADHVGYLGYVPKLVSAVAYGASRETMASETYVSEDGLSQQISQTPQERVRLSCLRVLHQFAGNTTCAEAMAAISVGTPQVVPLLMKAIGWQGGSILALETLKRVVVAGNRARDALVAQGLKVGLVEVLLGLLDWRAGEEMGFVHR
;
A
#
# COMPACT_ATOMS: atom_id res chain seq x y z
N MET A 1 -19.96 16.00 36.40
CA MET A 1 -18.82 16.64 37.09
C MET A 1 -17.71 16.71 36.07
N VAL A 2 -17.48 17.89 35.51
CA VAL A 2 -16.37 18.15 34.59
C VAL A 2 -15.11 17.88 35.39
N ALA A 3 -14.31 16.88 35.04
CA ALA A 3 -12.98 16.80 35.62
C ALA A 3 -12.27 18.06 35.13
N ASP A 4 -11.88 18.96 36.04
CA ASP A 4 -11.10 20.15 35.68
C ASP A 4 -9.96 19.69 34.76
N SER A 5 -9.94 20.18 33.52
CA SER A 5 -9.01 19.76 32.47
C SER A 5 -7.56 19.81 32.97
N SER A 6 -7.28 20.74 33.88
CA SER A 6 -6.03 20.91 34.62
C SER A 6 -5.63 19.69 35.45
N GLY A 7 -6.57 19.01 36.11
CA GLY A 7 -6.31 17.82 36.91
C GLY A 7 -5.87 16.61 36.07
N LEU A 8 -6.47 16.43 34.89
CA LEU A 8 -6.07 15.38 33.95
C LEU A 8 -4.65 15.63 33.41
N LEU A 9 -4.31 16.89 33.13
CA LEU A 9 -2.96 17.27 32.69
C LEU A 9 -1.92 17.03 33.78
N ILE A 10 -2.26 17.23 35.05
CA ILE A 10 -1.38 16.92 36.19
C ILE A 10 -1.19 15.41 36.33
N LEU A 11 -2.25 14.61 36.21
CA LEU A 11 -2.14 13.14 36.26
C LEU A 11 -1.22 12.59 35.18
N LEU A 12 -1.32 13.12 33.95
CA LEU A 12 -0.44 12.74 32.85
C LEU A 12 1.01 13.19 33.08
N GLN A 13 1.20 14.35 33.70
CA GLN A 13 2.52 14.86 34.08
C GLN A 13 3.20 14.00 35.16
N LEU A 14 2.43 13.47 36.11
CA LEU A 14 2.95 12.59 37.16
C LEU A 14 3.57 11.31 36.62
N LEU A 15 3.15 10.86 35.42
CA LEU A 15 3.75 9.69 34.76
C LEU A 15 5.25 9.89 34.49
N HIS A 16 5.63 11.11 34.10
CA HIS A 16 7.01 11.51 33.79
C HIS A 16 7.78 11.91 35.05
N SER A 17 7.19 12.75 35.91
CA SER A 17 7.95 13.42 36.99
C SER A 17 8.08 12.64 38.30
N SER A 18 7.23 11.64 38.55
CA SER A 18 7.20 10.94 39.83
C SER A 18 7.02 9.43 39.66
N PRO A 19 8.10 8.63 39.70
CA PRO A 19 8.01 7.17 39.57
C PRO A 19 7.17 6.55 40.71
N SER A 20 7.24 7.10 41.93
CA SER A 20 6.47 6.61 43.09
C SER A 20 4.95 6.75 42.93
N CYS A 21 4.48 7.75 42.18
CA CYS A 21 3.04 8.00 41.97
C CYS A 21 2.52 7.44 40.65
N ARG A 22 3.41 6.91 39.79
CA ARG A 22 3.08 6.50 38.42
C ARG A 22 2.00 5.43 38.38
N GLU A 23 2.08 4.42 39.24
CA GLU A 23 1.09 3.34 39.31
C GLU A 23 -0.31 3.85 39.67
N GLY A 24 -0.41 4.67 40.72
CA GLY A 24 -1.67 5.31 41.11
C GLY A 24 -2.24 6.20 40.01
N ALA A 25 -1.39 7.01 39.35
CA ALA A 25 -1.80 7.84 38.24
C ALA A 25 -2.32 7.01 37.05
N LEU A 26 -1.65 5.92 36.69
CA LEU A 26 -2.09 5.00 35.63
C LEU A 26 -3.45 4.37 35.96
N HIS A 27 -3.68 3.95 37.20
CA HIS A 27 -4.97 3.39 37.61
C HIS A 27 -6.12 4.40 37.47
N VAL A 28 -5.90 5.64 37.90
CA VAL A 28 -6.91 6.71 37.77
C VAL A 28 -7.15 7.05 36.30
N LEU A 29 -6.08 7.21 35.50
CA LEU A 29 -6.19 7.48 34.07
C LEU A 29 -6.91 6.34 33.33
N TYR A 30 -6.63 5.09 33.68
CA TYR A 30 -7.30 3.91 33.10
C TYR A 30 -8.79 3.85 33.43
N ALA A 31 -9.18 4.24 34.65
CA ALA A 31 -10.58 4.34 35.03
C ALA A 31 -11.29 5.48 34.27
N LEU A 32 -10.58 6.59 34.01
CA LEU A 32 -11.08 7.75 33.27
C LEU A 32 -10.96 7.61 31.75
N ALA A 33 -10.32 6.56 31.23
CA ALA A 33 -10.13 6.36 29.79
C ALA A 33 -11.43 6.20 29.00
N SER A 34 -12.54 5.91 29.69
CA SER A 34 -13.89 5.87 29.11
C SER A 34 -14.54 7.26 28.96
N THR A 35 -13.93 8.33 29.46
CA THR A 35 -14.47 9.69 29.37
C THR A 35 -13.93 10.42 28.14
N LEU A 36 -14.78 11.28 27.56
CA LEU A 36 -14.40 12.11 26.41
C LEU A 36 -13.29 13.11 26.77
N GLU A 37 -13.27 13.58 28.02
CA GLU A 37 -12.35 14.60 28.52
C GLU A 37 -10.90 14.11 28.48
N LEU A 38 -10.64 12.85 28.88
CA LEU A 38 -9.28 12.31 28.86
C LEU A 38 -8.79 12.08 27.43
N ALA A 39 -9.63 11.52 26.55
CA ALA A 39 -9.25 11.30 25.16
C ALA A 39 -9.02 12.62 24.42
N TRP A 40 -9.80 13.66 24.73
CA TRP A 40 -9.56 15.00 24.22
C TRP A 40 -8.26 15.60 24.76
N ALA A 41 -8.00 15.50 26.07
CA ALA A 41 -6.78 16.03 26.68
C ALA A 41 -5.52 15.34 26.13
N ALA A 42 -5.58 14.01 25.94
CA ALA A 42 -4.52 13.23 25.31
C ALA A 42 -4.25 13.73 23.87
N ALA A 43 -5.29 13.81 23.04
CA ALA A 43 -5.17 14.09 21.61
C ALA A 43 -4.93 15.56 21.26
N LYS A 44 -5.42 16.51 22.07
CA LYS A 44 -5.24 17.96 21.80
C LYS A 44 -3.90 18.48 22.29
N HIS A 45 -3.45 17.99 23.45
CA HIS A 45 -2.23 18.50 24.07
C HIS A 45 -1.02 17.57 23.84
N GLY A 46 -1.14 16.54 23.00
CA GLY A 46 -0.03 15.59 22.75
C GLY A 46 0.41 14.85 24.01
N ARG A 47 -0.48 14.67 24.98
CA ARG A 47 -0.15 14.08 26.28
C ARG A 47 -0.07 12.56 26.24
N GLU A 48 -0.42 11.96 25.11
CA GLU A 48 -0.09 10.57 24.78
C GLU A 48 1.42 10.30 24.77
N VAL A 49 2.28 11.32 24.62
CA VAL A 49 3.74 11.19 24.75
C VAL A 49 4.15 10.66 26.12
N PHE A 50 3.51 11.10 27.21
CA PHE A 50 3.81 10.59 28.56
C PHE A 50 3.38 9.14 28.75
N ILE A 51 2.29 8.71 28.08
CA ILE A 51 1.83 7.33 28.14
C ILE A 51 2.74 6.43 27.28
N LEU A 52 3.18 6.93 26.12
CA LEU A 52 4.18 6.27 25.27
C LEU A 52 5.54 6.13 25.94
N GLU A 53 5.96 7.14 26.70
CA GLU A 53 7.18 7.10 27.50
C GLU A 53 7.14 5.94 28.50
N VAL A 54 6.01 5.75 29.20
CA VAL A 54 5.85 4.60 30.11
C VAL A 54 5.80 3.27 29.37
N LEU A 55 5.22 3.22 28.16
CA LEU A 55 5.05 1.98 27.39
C LEU A 55 6.37 1.49 26.78
N LEU A 56 7.12 2.39 26.16
CA LEU A 56 8.32 2.08 25.40
C LEU A 56 9.46 1.62 26.32
N PRO A 57 10.33 0.73 25.84
CA PRO A 57 11.47 0.27 26.62
C PRO A 57 12.49 1.42 26.78
N ILE A 58 12.49 2.07 27.96
CA ILE A 58 13.48 3.09 28.34
C ILE A 58 14.65 2.42 29.07
N GLN A 59 15.78 3.11 29.14
CA GLN A 59 16.98 2.71 29.91
C GLN A 59 16.71 2.49 31.42
N GLU A 60 15.66 3.10 31.99
CA GLU A 60 15.19 2.80 33.33
C GLU A 60 14.18 1.64 33.30
N GLU A 61 14.41 0.61 34.12
CA GLU A 61 13.51 -0.55 34.25
C GLU A 61 12.16 -0.11 34.84
N ILE A 62 11.20 0.21 33.96
CA ILE A 62 9.80 0.40 34.35
C ILE A 62 9.18 -0.98 34.61
N PRO A 63 8.53 -1.21 35.76
CA PRO A 63 7.86 -2.48 36.05
C PRO A 63 6.88 -2.89 34.94
N LEU A 64 6.93 -4.16 34.54
CA LEU A 64 6.09 -4.70 33.46
C LEU A 64 4.60 -4.34 33.61
N GLN A 65 4.07 -4.42 34.83
CA GLN A 65 2.66 -4.13 35.12
C GLN A 65 2.27 -2.69 34.75
N GLN A 66 3.18 -1.73 34.96
CA GLN A 66 2.92 -0.32 34.60
C GLN A 66 2.89 -0.15 33.08
N ARG A 67 3.80 -0.83 32.37
CA ARG A 67 3.85 -0.83 30.89
C ARG A 67 2.59 -1.46 30.29
N VAL A 68 2.13 -2.58 30.84
CA VAL A 68 0.88 -3.25 30.44
C VAL A 68 -0.34 -2.36 30.68
N THR A 69 -0.38 -1.66 31.81
CA THR A 69 -1.46 -0.72 32.13
C THR A 69 -1.45 0.48 31.18
N ALA A 70 -0.27 1.01 30.85
CA ALA A 70 -0.11 2.08 29.85
C ALA A 70 -0.55 1.65 28.45
N ALA A 71 -0.18 0.45 28.00
CA ALA A 71 -0.66 -0.13 26.75
C ALA A 71 -2.20 -0.24 26.73
N SER A 72 -2.78 -0.76 27.81
CA SER A 72 -4.22 -0.94 27.94
C SER A 72 -4.98 0.40 28.01
N LEU A 73 -4.36 1.42 28.60
CA LEU A 73 -4.86 2.79 28.61
C LEU A 73 -4.91 3.36 27.18
N LEU A 74 -3.83 3.22 26.41
CA LEU A 74 -3.81 3.67 25.00
C LEU A 74 -4.87 2.93 24.16
N GLY A 75 -5.03 1.62 24.35
CA GLY A 75 -6.08 0.84 23.69
C GLY A 75 -7.48 1.39 23.97
N LYS A 76 -7.80 1.69 25.23
CA LYS A 76 -9.08 2.31 25.61
C LYS A 76 -9.26 3.71 25.03
N LEU A 77 -8.21 4.52 24.97
CA LEU A 77 -8.26 5.87 24.40
C LEU A 77 -8.50 5.82 22.88
N VAL A 78 -7.81 4.92 22.16
CA VAL A 78 -8.01 4.70 20.73
C VAL A 78 -9.40 4.14 20.43
N GLY A 79 -9.95 3.31 21.32
CA GLY A 79 -11.30 2.77 21.22
C GLY A 79 -12.43 3.78 21.51
N GLN A 80 -12.12 5.03 21.88
CA GLN A 80 -13.14 6.06 22.15
C GLN A 80 -13.88 6.48 20.88
N THR A 81 -15.21 6.63 20.99
CA THR A 81 -16.08 6.91 19.84
C THR A 81 -15.86 8.28 19.19
N MET A 82 -15.67 9.33 20.00
CA MET A 82 -15.57 10.72 19.50
C MET A 82 -14.13 11.15 19.20
N HIS A 83 -13.18 10.79 20.08
CA HIS A 83 -11.81 11.28 20.01
C HIS A 83 -10.78 10.18 19.77
N GLY A 84 -11.18 8.90 19.78
CA GLY A 84 -10.29 7.78 19.52
C GLY A 84 -9.62 7.80 18.14
N PRO A 85 -10.32 8.16 17.03
CA PRO A 85 -9.67 8.35 15.73
C PRO A 85 -8.55 9.39 15.76
N ARG A 86 -8.71 10.47 16.55
CA ARG A 86 -7.68 11.50 16.68
C ARG A 86 -6.46 10.99 17.45
N VAL A 87 -6.67 10.25 18.54
CA VAL A 87 -5.60 9.56 19.29
C VAL A 87 -4.87 8.58 18.36
N ALA A 88 -5.59 7.79 17.57
CA ALA A 88 -5.00 6.84 16.62
C ALA A 88 -4.10 7.54 15.58
N ILE A 89 -4.57 8.67 15.03
CA ILE A 89 -3.80 9.47 14.08
C ILE A 89 -2.53 10.00 14.73
N THR A 90 -2.58 10.48 15.97
CA THR A 90 -1.37 10.94 16.66
C THR A 90 -0.40 9.78 16.93
N LEU A 91 -0.89 8.64 17.41
CA LEU A 91 -0.06 7.45 17.63
C LEU A 91 0.61 6.96 16.35
N ALA A 92 -0.09 7.01 15.21
CA ALA A 92 0.44 6.64 13.90
C ALA A 92 1.60 7.55 13.41
N ARG A 93 1.83 8.71 14.06
CA ARG A 93 3.02 9.54 13.79
C ARG A 93 4.28 9.03 14.49
N PHE A 94 4.13 8.20 15.52
CA PHE A 94 5.22 7.63 16.32
C PHE A 94 5.43 6.15 16.02
N LEU A 95 4.34 5.40 15.88
CA LEU A 95 4.33 3.96 15.73
C LEU A 95 3.82 3.58 14.33
N PRO A 96 4.35 2.49 13.73
CA PRO A 96 3.75 1.87 12.56
C PRO A 96 2.25 1.56 12.76
N ASP A 97 1.45 1.69 11.70
CA ASP A 97 0.00 1.38 11.71
C ASP A 97 -0.31 -0.01 12.30
N GLY A 98 0.57 -0.99 12.04
CA GLY A 98 0.50 -2.32 12.63
C GLY A 98 0.43 -2.29 14.16
N PHE A 99 1.28 -1.51 14.84
CA PHE A 99 1.23 -1.38 16.29
C PHE A 99 -0.01 -0.64 16.78
N VAL A 100 -0.43 0.43 16.09
CA VAL A 100 -1.65 1.15 16.46
C VAL A 100 -2.85 0.20 16.45
N SER A 101 -2.89 -0.73 15.49
CA SER A 101 -3.92 -1.77 15.44
C SER A 101 -3.79 -2.83 16.55
N VAL A 102 -2.57 -3.23 16.92
CA VAL A 102 -2.33 -4.15 18.05
C VAL A 102 -2.71 -3.49 19.37
N ILE A 103 -2.42 -2.20 19.56
CA ILE A 103 -2.81 -1.42 20.74
C ILE A 103 -4.33 -1.31 20.87
N ARG A 104 -5.02 -1.09 19.75
CA ARG A 104 -6.49 -0.97 19.74
C ARG A 104 -7.18 -2.29 20.06
N ASP A 105 -6.71 -3.39 19.46
CA ASP A 105 -7.45 -4.66 19.41
C ASP A 105 -6.95 -5.68 20.46
N GLY A 106 -5.71 -5.54 20.94
CA GLY A 106 -5.03 -6.52 21.80
C GLY A 106 -4.99 -6.15 23.29
N PRO A 107 -4.78 -7.14 24.17
CA PRO A 107 -4.50 -6.89 25.59
C PRO A 107 -3.14 -6.21 25.76
N GLY A 108 -2.96 -5.46 26.86
CA GLY A 108 -1.74 -4.69 27.10
C GLY A 108 -0.46 -5.55 27.14
N GLU A 109 -0.55 -6.78 27.62
CA GLU A 109 0.54 -7.75 27.66
C GLU A 109 1.03 -8.08 26.25
N ALA A 110 0.12 -8.32 25.31
CA ALA A 110 0.47 -8.63 23.92
C ALA A 110 1.14 -7.45 23.22
N VAL A 111 0.73 -6.21 23.54
CA VAL A 111 1.37 -4.99 23.04
C VAL A 111 2.81 -4.90 23.53
N VAL A 112 3.04 -5.10 24.83
CA VAL A 112 4.39 -5.03 25.41
C VAL A 112 5.29 -6.10 24.83
N THR A 113 4.81 -7.34 24.74
CA THR A 113 5.57 -8.43 24.11
C THR A 113 5.90 -8.14 22.64
N ALA A 114 4.95 -7.58 21.89
CA ALA A 114 5.18 -7.21 20.48
C ALA A 114 6.22 -6.10 20.32
N LEU A 115 6.29 -5.14 21.26
CA LEU A 115 7.28 -4.06 21.24
C LEU A 115 8.71 -4.53 21.57
N GLU A 116 8.85 -5.64 22.30
CA GLU A 116 10.13 -6.23 22.66
C GLU A 116 10.66 -7.19 21.59
N GLN A 117 9.78 -7.74 20.75
CA GLN A 117 10.13 -8.67 19.70
C GLN A 117 10.56 -7.95 18.41
N THR A 118 11.55 -8.51 17.72
CA THR A 118 11.84 -8.09 16.34
C THR A 118 10.79 -8.69 15.42
N THR A 119 10.11 -7.84 14.65
CA THR A 119 9.08 -8.27 13.70
C THR A 119 9.42 -7.74 12.32
N GLU A 120 9.47 -8.63 11.32
CA GLU A 120 9.62 -8.27 9.90
C GLU A 120 8.48 -8.91 9.11
N ALA A 121 7.29 -8.34 9.25
CA ALA A 121 6.08 -8.78 8.58
C ALA A 121 5.59 -7.73 7.58
N PRO A 122 4.78 -8.10 6.57
CA PRO A 122 4.26 -7.15 5.59
C PRO A 122 3.54 -5.94 6.20
N GLU A 123 2.81 -6.12 7.31
CA GLU A 123 2.09 -5.03 8.00
C GLU A 123 2.91 -4.31 9.08
N LEU A 124 4.05 -4.87 9.48
CA LEU A 124 4.80 -4.40 10.63
C LEU A 124 6.28 -4.74 10.52
N VAL A 125 7.10 -3.70 10.42
CA VAL A 125 8.55 -3.82 10.62
C VAL A 125 8.90 -3.09 11.91
N TRP A 126 9.56 -3.81 12.80
CA TRP A 126 9.95 -3.31 14.10
C TRP A 126 11.23 -3.99 14.56
N THR A 127 12.20 -3.18 14.95
CA THR A 127 13.46 -3.66 15.49
C THR A 127 13.74 -3.02 16.85
N PRO A 128 14.57 -3.66 17.70
CA PRO A 128 15.02 -3.05 18.95
C PRO A 128 15.72 -1.70 18.74
N ALA A 129 16.37 -1.49 17.59
CA ALA A 129 16.98 -0.21 17.24
C ALA A 129 15.92 0.88 16.99
N MET A 130 14.83 0.56 16.28
CA MET A 130 13.69 1.47 16.12
C MET A 130 13.03 1.78 17.46
N ALA A 131 12.86 0.77 18.31
CA ALA A 131 12.33 0.94 19.66
C ALA A 131 13.21 1.88 20.50
N ALA A 132 14.53 1.68 20.49
CA ALA A 132 15.48 2.54 21.21
C ALA A 132 15.47 3.98 20.67
N SER A 133 15.46 4.14 19.34
CA SER A 133 15.40 5.45 18.69
C SER A 133 14.11 6.22 19.06
N LEU A 134 12.96 5.54 18.96
CA LEU A 134 11.68 6.14 19.33
C LEU A 134 11.63 6.46 20.83
N SER A 135 12.14 5.58 21.68
CA SER A 135 12.19 5.80 23.14
C SER A 135 13.00 7.04 23.50
N ALA A 136 14.17 7.23 22.87
CA ALA A 136 15.00 8.42 23.07
C ALA A 136 14.32 9.71 22.59
N GLN A 137 13.62 9.64 21.46
CA GLN A 137 12.85 10.78 20.94
C GLN A 137 11.70 11.14 21.87
N ILE A 138 10.91 10.15 22.30
CA ILE A 138 9.77 10.35 23.20
C ILE A 138 10.22 10.88 24.57
N ALA A 139 11.34 10.39 25.13
CA ALA A 139 11.89 10.89 26.39
C ALA A 139 12.30 12.38 26.30
N THR A 140 12.89 12.79 25.17
CA THR A 140 13.24 14.19 24.91
C THR A 140 11.97 15.04 24.80
N MET A 141 10.98 14.59 24.03
CA MET A 141 9.69 15.27 23.86
C MET A 141 8.92 15.39 25.17
N ALA A 142 8.91 14.35 26.00
CA ALA A 142 8.28 14.34 27.32
C ALA A 142 8.93 15.38 28.24
N SER A 143 10.26 15.44 28.26
CA SER A 143 11.02 16.42 29.04
C SER A 143 10.74 17.86 28.60
N ASP A 144 10.66 18.11 27.30
CA ASP A 144 10.33 19.43 26.74
C ASP A 144 8.90 19.85 27.05
N LEU A 145 7.94 18.94 26.86
CA LEU A 145 6.53 19.14 27.22
C LEU A 145 6.36 19.44 28.71
N TYR A 146 7.05 18.68 29.56
CA TYR A 146 7.06 18.89 31.01
C TYR A 146 7.57 20.30 31.35
N ARG A 147 8.71 20.71 30.77
CA ARG A 147 9.32 22.02 31.02
C ARG A 147 8.43 23.19 30.60
N GLU A 148 7.77 23.11 29.44
CA GLU A 148 6.87 24.16 28.97
C GLU A 148 5.59 24.24 29.79
N GLN A 149 5.08 23.09 30.24
CA GLN A 149 3.89 23.04 31.10
C GLN A 149 4.16 23.63 32.49
N VAL A 150 5.34 23.39 33.08
CA VAL A 150 5.73 24.01 34.36
C VAL A 150 5.79 25.54 34.26
N LYS A 151 6.05 26.10 33.08
CA LYS A 151 5.99 27.55 32.82
C LYS A 151 4.56 28.09 32.66
N GLY A 152 3.53 27.26 32.84
CA GLY A 152 2.12 27.62 32.73
C GLY A 152 1.60 27.71 31.29
N ARG A 153 2.38 27.27 30.29
CA ARG A 153 1.94 27.26 28.89
C ARG A 153 1.24 25.93 28.58
N VAL A 154 -0.08 25.96 28.44
CA VAL A 154 -0.81 24.88 27.78
C VAL A 154 -0.69 25.11 26.28
N VAL A 155 0.36 24.55 25.69
CA VAL A 155 0.62 24.64 24.25
C VAL A 155 -0.39 23.74 23.53
N ASP A 156 -1.08 24.28 22.52
CA ASP A 156 -1.73 23.46 21.50
C ASP A 156 -0.59 22.78 20.73
N TRP A 157 -0.42 21.49 21.00
CA TRP A 157 0.74 20.75 20.57
C TRP A 157 0.59 20.38 19.09
N ASP A 158 1.35 21.05 18.23
CA ASP A 158 1.59 20.54 16.88
C ASP A 158 2.64 19.44 16.96
N VAL A 159 2.17 18.21 16.74
CA VAL A 159 2.99 17.00 16.79
C VAL A 159 4.10 17.12 15.71
N PRO A 160 5.37 16.85 16.04
CA PRO A 160 6.47 16.92 15.08
C PRO A 160 6.20 16.12 13.81
N GLU A 161 6.80 16.55 12.70
CA GLU A 161 6.95 15.72 11.51
C GLU A 161 7.68 14.41 11.88
N GLN A 162 7.26 13.30 11.27
CA GLN A 162 7.51 11.89 11.66
C GLN A 162 8.87 11.57 12.31
N ALA A 163 8.85 10.61 13.25
CA ALA A 163 10.03 10.10 13.96
C ALA A 163 11.19 9.68 13.03
N SER A 164 12.42 10.06 13.37
CA SER A 164 13.63 9.84 12.54
C SER A 164 13.88 8.37 12.16
N GLY A 165 13.45 7.41 12.97
CA GLY A 165 13.55 5.97 12.65
C GLY A 165 12.70 5.52 11.45
N GLN A 166 11.68 6.28 11.06
CA GLN A 166 10.91 6.03 9.84
C GLN A 166 11.62 6.55 8.57
N GLN A 167 12.73 7.31 8.69
CA GLN A 167 13.44 7.87 7.55
C GLN A 167 14.23 6.80 6.76
N GLU A 168 14.80 5.79 7.41
CA GLU A 168 15.47 4.66 6.71
C GLU A 168 14.45 3.81 5.92
N MET A 169 13.24 3.67 6.45
CA MET A 169 12.12 2.98 5.79
C MET A 169 11.47 3.78 4.67
N ARG A 170 11.80 5.08 4.51
CA ARG A 170 11.22 5.96 3.50
C ARG A 170 11.50 5.51 2.07
N ASN A 171 12.58 4.77 1.87
CA ASN A 171 12.96 4.21 0.56
C ASN A 171 12.27 2.86 0.29
N GLU A 172 11.55 2.28 1.26
CA GLU A 172 10.80 1.05 1.03
C GLU A 172 9.39 1.37 0.52
N PRO A 173 8.95 0.81 -0.61
CA PRO A 173 7.62 1.07 -1.14
C PRO A 173 6.57 0.49 -0.20
N GLN A 174 5.82 1.37 0.44
CA GLN A 174 4.72 1.05 1.33
C GLN A 174 3.39 1.49 0.73
N VAL A 175 2.39 0.61 0.79
CA VAL A 175 1.05 0.84 0.25
C VAL A 175 0.01 0.49 1.28
N GLY A 176 -0.82 1.46 1.66
CA GLY A 176 -1.89 1.23 2.65
C GLY A 176 -1.40 0.71 4.00
N GLY A 177 -0.14 1.00 4.36
CA GLY A 177 0.52 0.49 5.57
C GLY A 177 1.32 -0.80 5.38
N ILE A 178 1.34 -1.39 4.18
CA ILE A 178 2.01 -2.68 3.90
C ILE A 178 3.28 -2.48 3.09
N TYR A 179 4.37 -3.10 3.55
CA TYR A 179 5.66 -3.14 2.86
C TYR A 179 5.60 -4.12 1.70
N VAL A 180 5.66 -3.60 0.47
CA VAL A 180 5.41 -4.38 -0.75
C VAL A 180 6.45 -5.49 -0.94
N ARG A 181 7.72 -5.23 -0.59
CA ARG A 181 8.81 -6.21 -0.71
C ARG A 181 8.65 -7.37 0.27
N LEU A 182 8.25 -7.10 1.51
CA LEU A 182 7.97 -8.14 2.50
C LEU A 182 6.74 -8.95 2.12
N PHE A 183 5.68 -8.31 1.63
CA PHE A 183 4.50 -9.02 1.10
C PHE A 183 4.87 -10.00 -0.01
N LEU A 184 5.76 -9.61 -0.93
CA LEU A 184 6.20 -10.49 -2.02
C LEU A 184 7.01 -11.70 -1.54
N LYS A 185 7.67 -11.63 -0.37
CA LYS A 185 8.36 -12.77 0.23
C LYS A 185 7.37 -13.81 0.78
N ASP A 186 6.26 -13.36 1.37
CA ASP A 186 5.18 -14.23 1.84
C ASP A 186 3.78 -13.69 1.43
N PRO A 187 3.34 -13.94 0.18
CA PRO A 187 2.05 -13.44 -0.31
C PRO A 187 0.83 -14.05 0.41
N LYS A 188 1.02 -15.15 1.14
CA LYS A 188 -0.04 -15.83 1.90
C LYS A 188 -0.26 -15.24 3.28
N PHE A 189 0.56 -14.25 3.67
CA PHE A 189 0.41 -13.55 4.93
C PHE A 189 -1.03 -12.99 5.07
N PRO A 190 -1.72 -13.24 6.20
CA PRO A 190 -3.08 -12.79 6.41
C PRO A 190 -3.12 -11.27 6.63
N LEU A 191 -3.63 -10.54 5.63
CA LEU A 191 -3.75 -9.08 5.68
C LEU A 191 -5.05 -8.65 6.36
N ARG A 192 -4.97 -7.75 7.34
CA ARG A 192 -6.13 -7.16 8.05
C ARG A 192 -7.01 -6.35 7.11
N ASN A 193 -6.41 -5.54 6.25
CA ASN A 193 -7.10 -4.61 5.35
C ASN A 193 -6.72 -4.83 3.88
N SER A 194 -6.93 -6.04 3.37
CA SER A 194 -6.57 -6.42 2.00
C SER A 194 -7.23 -5.57 0.91
N LYS A 195 -8.44 -5.02 1.15
CA LYS A 195 -9.10 -4.07 0.24
C LYS A 195 -8.37 -2.73 0.14
N ARG A 196 -7.98 -2.15 1.28
CA ARG A 196 -7.21 -0.89 1.33
C ARG A 196 -5.86 -1.06 0.63
N PHE A 197 -5.23 -2.22 0.82
CA PHE A 197 -3.99 -2.56 0.12
C PHE A 197 -4.18 -2.64 -1.40
N LEU A 198 -5.22 -3.33 -1.85
CA LEU A 198 -5.57 -3.42 -3.27
C LEU A 198 -5.81 -2.04 -3.91
N GLU A 199 -6.64 -1.21 -3.27
CA GLU A 199 -6.95 0.15 -3.75
C GLU A 199 -5.69 1.01 -3.85
N GLY A 200 -4.86 0.99 -2.80
CA GLY A 200 -3.58 1.70 -2.80
C GLY A 200 -2.62 1.17 -3.87
N LEU A 201 -2.57 -0.16 -4.09
CA LEU A 201 -1.69 -0.76 -5.10
C LEU A 201 -2.11 -0.31 -6.49
N LEU A 202 -3.40 -0.30 -6.78
CA LEU A 202 -3.92 0.13 -8.08
C LEU A 202 -3.65 1.62 -8.33
N ASP A 203 -3.88 2.46 -7.33
CA ASP A 203 -3.68 3.91 -7.44
C ASP A 203 -2.19 4.26 -7.64
N GLN A 204 -1.32 3.70 -6.80
CA GLN A 204 0.12 3.94 -6.93
C GLN A 204 0.69 3.30 -8.19
N TYR A 205 0.20 2.11 -8.59
CA TYR A 205 0.62 1.46 -9.83
C TYR A 205 0.28 2.32 -11.04
N LEU A 206 -0.97 2.76 -11.19
CA LEU A 206 -1.37 3.60 -12.33
C LEU A 206 -0.63 4.94 -12.35
N THR A 207 -0.40 5.55 -11.19
CA THR A 207 0.38 6.78 -11.06
C THR A 207 1.84 6.56 -11.49
N SER A 208 2.47 5.47 -11.05
CA SER A 208 3.85 5.12 -11.43
C SER A 208 3.98 4.79 -12.92
N VAL A 209 2.98 4.11 -13.51
CA VAL A 209 2.93 3.85 -14.95
C VAL A 209 2.80 5.16 -15.73
N ALA A 210 1.90 6.06 -15.33
CA ALA A 210 1.75 7.36 -15.98
C ALA A 210 3.04 8.18 -15.89
N ALA A 211 3.70 8.20 -14.72
CA ALA A 211 4.99 8.88 -14.54
C ALA A 211 6.09 8.30 -15.45
N SER A 212 6.13 6.98 -15.63
CA SER A 212 7.08 6.31 -16.54
C SER A 212 6.87 6.62 -18.03
N GLN A 213 5.71 7.18 -18.39
CA GLN A 213 5.36 7.51 -19.77
C GLN A 213 5.75 8.93 -20.18
N TYR A 214 6.03 9.83 -19.23
CA TYR A 214 6.49 11.19 -19.50
C TYR A 214 8.02 11.22 -19.64
N ASP A 215 8.49 11.57 -20.84
CA ASP A 215 9.91 11.60 -21.22
C ASP A 215 10.65 12.76 -20.53
N GLY A 216 11.79 12.47 -19.90
CA GLY A 216 12.75 13.51 -19.51
C GLY A 216 13.70 13.19 -18.36
N GLN A 217 13.38 12.21 -17.51
CA GLN A 217 14.24 11.79 -16.41
C GLN A 217 14.37 10.27 -16.37
N ALA A 218 15.47 9.75 -15.82
CA ALA A 218 15.68 8.33 -15.59
C ALA A 218 14.59 7.82 -14.64
N VAL A 219 13.44 7.40 -15.19
CA VAL A 219 12.32 6.95 -14.38
C VAL A 219 12.67 5.61 -13.76
N ASP A 220 12.49 5.54 -12.44
CA ASP A 220 12.53 4.30 -11.69
C ASP A 220 11.47 3.33 -12.22
N THR A 221 11.88 2.44 -13.13
CA THR A 221 11.04 1.38 -13.68
C THR A 221 10.89 0.21 -12.72
N GLU A 222 11.64 0.17 -11.62
CA GLU A 222 11.53 -0.92 -10.64
C GLU A 222 10.22 -0.81 -9.86
N LEU A 223 9.81 0.41 -9.50
CA LEU A 223 8.58 0.65 -8.74
C LEU A 223 7.30 0.12 -9.45
N PRO A 224 6.98 0.48 -10.71
CA PRO A 224 5.80 -0.07 -11.38
C PRO A 224 5.87 -1.59 -11.52
N LEU A 225 7.06 -2.15 -11.79
CA LEU A 225 7.24 -3.60 -11.89
C LEU A 225 6.98 -4.30 -10.55
N LEU A 226 7.50 -3.75 -9.45
CA LEU A 226 7.28 -4.29 -8.10
C LEU A 226 5.80 -4.23 -7.71
N LEU A 227 5.14 -3.09 -7.94
CA LEU A 227 3.71 -2.91 -7.66
C LEU A 227 2.85 -3.86 -8.50
N SER A 228 3.20 -4.07 -9.78
CA SER A 228 2.50 -5.03 -10.65
C SER A 228 2.64 -6.47 -10.14
N ALA A 229 3.83 -6.86 -9.67
CA ALA A 229 4.08 -8.19 -9.14
C ALA A 229 3.30 -8.42 -7.83
N ALA A 230 3.23 -7.40 -6.97
CA ALA A 230 2.46 -7.45 -5.74
C ALA A 230 0.96 -7.54 -6.02
N LEU A 231 0.45 -6.76 -6.98
CA LEU A 231 -0.95 -6.79 -7.40
C LEU A 231 -1.35 -8.16 -7.96
N VAL A 232 -0.54 -8.74 -8.86
CA VAL A 232 -0.79 -10.08 -9.42
C VAL A 232 -0.75 -11.14 -8.33
N SER A 233 0.22 -11.06 -7.40
CA SER A 233 0.34 -12.01 -6.30
C SER A 233 -0.83 -11.91 -5.31
N LEU A 234 -1.27 -10.69 -4.99
CA LEU A 234 -2.41 -10.42 -4.13
C LEU A 234 -3.69 -11.03 -4.71
N LEU A 235 -3.98 -10.78 -5.99
CA LEU A 235 -5.18 -11.31 -6.64
C LEU A 235 -5.12 -12.82 -6.88
N ARG A 236 -3.94 -13.42 -6.87
CA ARG A 236 -3.78 -14.88 -6.91
C ARG A 236 -4.12 -15.53 -5.58
N VAL A 237 -3.73 -14.91 -4.47
CA VAL A 237 -4.02 -15.42 -3.12
C VAL A 237 -5.45 -15.09 -2.68
N TYR A 238 -5.93 -13.89 -3.02
CA TYR A 238 -7.24 -13.37 -2.64
C TYR A 238 -8.08 -13.04 -3.88
N PRO A 239 -8.56 -14.05 -4.64
CA PRO A 239 -9.26 -13.83 -5.91
C PRO A 239 -10.59 -13.06 -5.78
N THR A 240 -11.24 -13.12 -4.61
CA THR A 240 -12.47 -12.37 -4.31
C THR A 240 -12.28 -10.86 -4.31
N LEU A 241 -11.03 -10.39 -4.18
CA LEU A 241 -10.71 -8.96 -4.30
C LEU A 241 -10.83 -8.46 -5.74
N ALA A 242 -10.73 -9.34 -6.74
CA ALA A 242 -10.87 -8.94 -8.13
C ALA A 242 -12.29 -8.42 -8.45
N ASP A 243 -13.33 -8.95 -7.80
CA ASP A 243 -14.70 -8.43 -7.94
C ASP A 243 -14.78 -6.96 -7.52
N HIS A 244 -14.09 -6.61 -6.44
CA HIS A 244 -13.99 -5.21 -5.97
C HIS A 244 -13.35 -4.30 -7.02
N VAL A 245 -12.28 -4.75 -7.70
CA VAL A 245 -11.62 -4.00 -8.77
C VAL A 245 -12.58 -3.66 -9.91
N GLY A 246 -13.45 -4.60 -10.29
CA GLY A 246 -14.44 -4.42 -11.36
C GLY A 246 -15.37 -3.22 -11.11
N TYR A 247 -15.74 -2.95 -9.87
CA TYR A 247 -16.65 -1.85 -9.51
C TYR A 247 -15.97 -0.48 -9.38
N LEU A 248 -14.65 -0.43 -9.16
CA LEU A 248 -13.93 0.82 -8.88
C LEU A 248 -13.51 1.60 -10.13
N GLY A 249 -13.69 1.03 -11.33
CA GLY A 249 -13.32 1.69 -12.58
C GLY A 249 -11.82 1.79 -12.83
N TYR A 250 -11.01 0.92 -12.21
CA TYR A 250 -9.57 0.83 -12.50
C TYR A 250 -9.26 0.13 -13.83
N VAL A 251 -10.14 -0.78 -14.27
CA VAL A 251 -9.94 -1.53 -15.53
C VAL A 251 -9.84 -0.59 -16.74
N PRO A 252 -10.76 0.36 -16.99
CA PRO A 252 -10.64 1.26 -18.13
C PRO A 252 -9.43 2.19 -18.05
N LYS A 253 -9.04 2.63 -16.84
CA LYS A 253 -7.83 3.45 -16.64
C LYS A 253 -6.56 2.69 -17.07
N LEU A 254 -6.47 1.40 -16.72
CA LEU A 254 -5.35 0.57 -17.12
C LEU A 254 -5.33 0.35 -18.64
N VAL A 255 -6.47 0.10 -19.29
CA VAL A 255 -6.53 -0.05 -20.76
C VAL A 255 -6.08 1.24 -21.45
N SER A 256 -6.48 2.42 -20.96
CA SER A 256 -5.99 3.71 -21.45
C SER A 256 -4.48 3.88 -21.30
N ALA A 257 -3.92 3.50 -20.14
CA ALA A 257 -2.47 3.57 -19.91
C ALA A 257 -1.69 2.68 -20.88
N VAL A 258 -2.20 1.48 -21.18
CA VAL A 258 -1.57 0.55 -22.13
C VAL A 258 -1.66 1.07 -23.57
N ALA A 259 -2.81 1.64 -23.96
CA ALA A 259 -3.01 2.19 -25.30
C ALA A 259 -2.11 3.39 -25.59
N TYR A 260 -1.93 4.27 -24.60
CA TYR A 260 -1.00 5.41 -24.72
C TYR A 260 0.43 4.93 -24.97
N GLY A 261 0.85 3.88 -24.28
CA GLY A 261 2.13 3.21 -24.50
C GLY A 261 2.26 2.64 -25.92
N ALA A 262 1.24 1.96 -26.42
CA ALA A 262 1.24 1.29 -27.72
C ALA A 262 1.34 2.26 -28.92
N SER A 263 0.77 3.47 -28.82
CA SER A 263 0.79 4.44 -29.93
C SER A 263 2.17 5.02 -30.22
N ARG A 264 3.08 5.03 -29.24
CA ARG A 264 4.44 5.60 -29.38
C ARG A 264 5.43 4.68 -30.09
N GLU A 265 5.19 3.37 -30.14
CA GLU A 265 6.03 2.40 -30.89
C GLU A 265 5.94 2.61 -32.40
N THR A 266 4.77 2.99 -32.92
CA THR A 266 4.59 3.32 -34.34
C THR A 266 5.51 4.46 -34.80
N MET A 267 6.02 5.30 -33.88
CA MET A 267 6.94 6.40 -34.17
C MET A 267 8.41 6.08 -33.85
N ALA A 268 8.69 5.01 -33.10
CA ALA A 268 10.05 4.62 -32.72
C ALA A 268 10.60 3.46 -33.56
N SER A 269 9.72 2.68 -34.21
CA SER A 269 10.10 1.57 -35.10
C SER A 269 10.56 2.00 -36.50
N GLU A 270 10.63 3.31 -36.80
CA GLU A 270 11.08 3.82 -38.12
C GLU A 270 12.61 3.96 -38.26
N THR A 271 13.43 3.59 -37.27
CA THR A 271 14.88 3.78 -37.40
C THR A 271 15.70 2.61 -36.86
N TYR A 272 16.68 2.20 -37.68
CA TYR A 272 17.75 1.22 -37.46
C TYR A 272 17.51 -0.20 -37.99
N VAL A 273 17.51 -0.32 -39.32
CA VAL A 273 18.06 -1.52 -39.97
C VAL A 273 19.58 -1.44 -39.84
N SER A 274 20.17 -2.18 -38.90
CA SER A 274 21.62 -2.42 -38.89
C SER A 274 21.91 -3.62 -39.78
N GLU A 275 22.68 -3.39 -40.84
CA GLU A 275 23.33 -4.43 -41.64
C GLU A 275 24.41 -5.10 -40.78
N ASP A 276 24.06 -6.09 -39.94
CA ASP A 276 25.01 -7.13 -39.55
C ASP A 276 24.27 -8.29 -38.86
N GLY A 277 24.36 -9.48 -39.47
CA GLY A 277 23.71 -10.71 -39.07
C GLY A 277 24.35 -11.38 -37.86
N LEU A 278 24.21 -10.77 -36.67
CA LEU A 278 24.39 -11.43 -35.39
C LEU A 278 23.21 -11.10 -34.49
N SER A 279 22.47 -12.15 -34.10
CA SER A 279 21.36 -12.12 -33.16
C SER A 279 21.83 -11.64 -31.78
N GLN A 280 21.91 -10.32 -31.63
CA GLN A 280 21.94 -9.68 -30.32
C GLN A 280 20.61 -10.03 -29.64
N GLN A 281 20.67 -10.65 -28.47
CA GLN A 281 19.50 -10.76 -27.60
C GLN A 281 19.04 -9.34 -27.28
N ILE A 282 18.03 -8.85 -28.01
CA ILE A 282 17.46 -7.52 -27.83
C ILE A 282 16.92 -7.45 -26.41
N SER A 283 17.65 -6.77 -25.54
CA SER A 283 17.24 -6.59 -24.15
C SER A 283 16.03 -5.67 -24.13
N GLN A 284 14.89 -6.14 -23.62
CA GLN A 284 13.64 -5.39 -23.56
C GLN A 284 13.86 -4.00 -22.97
N THR A 285 13.37 -2.97 -23.65
CA THR A 285 13.46 -1.60 -23.16
C THR A 285 12.73 -1.49 -21.81
N PRO A 286 13.18 -0.62 -20.89
CA PRO A 286 12.52 -0.45 -19.61
C PRO A 286 11.03 -0.08 -19.75
N GLN A 287 10.66 0.65 -20.81
CA GLN A 287 9.26 0.98 -21.13
C GLN A 287 8.46 -0.24 -21.61
N GLU A 288 9.05 -1.13 -22.42
CA GLU A 288 8.43 -2.41 -22.80
C GLU A 288 8.13 -3.27 -21.58
N ARG A 289 9.04 -3.32 -20.60
CA ARG A 289 8.82 -4.07 -19.36
C ARG A 289 7.61 -3.56 -18.58
N VAL A 290 7.41 -2.25 -18.51
CA VAL A 290 6.22 -1.65 -17.88
C VAL A 290 4.94 -1.92 -18.70
N ARG A 291 5.00 -1.93 -20.04
CA ARG A 291 3.86 -2.33 -20.87
C ARG A 291 3.46 -3.79 -20.63
N LEU A 292 4.44 -4.69 -20.59
CA LEU A 292 4.24 -6.10 -20.28
C LEU A 292 3.69 -6.28 -18.86
N SER A 293 4.11 -5.47 -17.88
CA SER A 293 3.51 -5.51 -16.55
C SER A 293 2.05 -5.12 -16.55
N CYS A 294 1.66 -4.09 -17.33
CA CYS A 294 0.25 -3.74 -17.48
C CYS A 294 -0.55 -4.85 -18.16
N LEU A 295 0.02 -5.52 -19.17
CA LEU A 295 -0.61 -6.67 -19.81
C LEU A 295 -0.79 -7.84 -18.83
N ARG A 296 0.18 -8.08 -17.92
CA ARG A 296 0.07 -9.09 -16.85
C ARG A 296 -1.03 -8.77 -15.85
N VAL A 297 -1.21 -7.50 -15.50
CA VAL A 297 -2.30 -7.06 -14.62
C VAL A 297 -3.66 -7.21 -15.33
N LEU A 298 -3.77 -6.79 -16.60
CA LEU A 298 -4.97 -7.01 -17.40
C LEU A 298 -5.30 -8.50 -17.53
N HIS A 299 -4.31 -9.34 -17.77
CA HIS A 299 -4.48 -10.78 -17.82
C HIS A 299 -5.00 -11.37 -16.50
N GLN A 300 -4.51 -10.86 -15.36
CA GLN A 300 -4.99 -11.27 -14.04
C GLN A 300 -6.45 -10.84 -13.82
N PHE A 301 -6.81 -9.63 -14.23
CA PHE A 301 -8.19 -9.14 -14.18
C PHE A 301 -9.12 -9.96 -15.07
N ALA A 302 -8.68 -10.36 -16.26
CA ALA A 302 -9.47 -11.18 -17.18
C ALA A 302 -9.85 -12.56 -16.61
N GLY A 303 -9.16 -13.04 -15.56
CA GLY A 303 -9.54 -14.25 -14.84
C GLY A 303 -10.81 -14.10 -13.99
N ASN A 304 -11.27 -12.88 -13.73
CA ASN A 304 -12.49 -12.59 -12.98
C ASN A 304 -13.60 -12.08 -13.91
N THR A 305 -14.82 -12.58 -13.75
CA THR A 305 -15.96 -12.25 -14.62
C THR A 305 -16.36 -10.78 -14.54
N THR A 306 -16.39 -10.19 -13.34
CA THR A 306 -16.75 -8.79 -13.11
C THR A 306 -15.76 -7.85 -13.80
N CYS A 307 -14.47 -8.16 -13.71
CA CYS A 307 -13.43 -7.42 -14.43
C CYS A 307 -13.50 -7.63 -15.95
N ALA A 308 -13.75 -8.86 -16.42
CA ALA A 308 -13.88 -9.17 -17.85
C ALA A 308 -15.09 -8.46 -18.48
N GLU A 309 -16.19 -8.31 -17.74
CA GLU A 309 -17.34 -7.50 -18.15
C GLU A 309 -16.97 -6.01 -18.20
N ALA A 310 -16.23 -5.50 -17.21
CA ALA A 310 -15.75 -4.13 -17.21
C ALA A 310 -14.78 -3.82 -18.38
N MET A 311 -14.04 -4.80 -18.90
CA MET A 311 -13.19 -4.64 -20.09
C MET A 311 -13.99 -4.45 -21.39
N ALA A 312 -15.25 -4.92 -21.43
CA ALA A 312 -16.13 -4.73 -22.56
C ALA A 312 -16.83 -3.36 -22.53
N ALA A 313 -16.83 -2.68 -21.38
CA ALA A 313 -17.48 -1.39 -21.22
C ALA A 313 -16.80 -0.34 -22.11
N ILE A 314 -17.58 0.22 -23.03
CA ILE A 314 -17.13 1.29 -23.93
C ILE A 314 -17.56 2.60 -23.29
N SER A 315 -16.61 3.42 -22.84
CA SER A 315 -16.88 4.82 -22.48
C SER A 315 -16.29 5.75 -23.54
N VAL A 316 -16.84 6.96 -23.63
CA VAL A 316 -16.34 7.96 -24.58
C VAL A 316 -14.87 8.26 -24.26
N GLY A 317 -13.97 7.96 -25.19
CA GLY A 317 -12.53 8.21 -25.05
C GLY A 317 -11.70 7.08 -24.45
N THR A 318 -12.29 5.95 -24.01
CA THR A 318 -11.50 4.77 -23.63
C THR A 318 -11.18 3.89 -24.83
N PRO A 319 -9.91 3.47 -24.99
CA PRO A 319 -9.52 2.54 -26.05
C PRO A 319 -10.16 1.18 -25.80
N GLN A 320 -10.57 0.52 -26.88
CA GLN A 320 -11.13 -0.82 -26.82
C GLN A 320 -10.03 -1.84 -26.46
N VAL A 321 -10.38 -2.82 -25.61
CA VAL A 321 -9.43 -3.82 -25.10
C VAL A 321 -8.96 -4.79 -26.18
N VAL A 322 -9.85 -5.22 -27.09
CA VAL A 322 -9.52 -6.25 -28.09
C VAL A 322 -8.53 -5.75 -29.15
N PRO A 323 -8.69 -4.57 -29.77
CA PRO A 323 -7.66 -4.04 -30.68
C PRO A 323 -6.32 -3.84 -29.99
N LEU A 324 -6.32 -3.47 -28.70
CA LEU A 324 -5.11 -3.32 -27.91
C LEU A 324 -4.42 -4.66 -27.66
N LEU A 325 -5.17 -5.70 -27.30
CA LEU A 325 -4.62 -7.06 -27.16
C LEU A 325 -4.10 -7.58 -28.50
N MET A 326 -4.75 -7.26 -29.63
CA MET A 326 -4.24 -7.61 -30.95
C MET A 326 -2.90 -6.95 -31.26
N LYS A 327 -2.72 -5.67 -30.93
CA LYS A 327 -1.39 -5.02 -31.02
C LYS A 327 -0.36 -5.70 -30.12
N ALA A 328 -0.77 -6.07 -28.90
CA ALA A 328 0.10 -6.76 -27.95
C ALA A 328 0.52 -8.17 -28.37
N ILE A 329 -0.14 -8.79 -29.37
CA ILE A 329 0.32 -10.05 -29.98
C ILE A 329 1.69 -9.86 -30.64
N GLY A 330 1.97 -8.67 -31.19
CA GLY A 330 3.27 -8.33 -31.79
C GLY A 330 4.35 -7.90 -30.80
N TRP A 331 4.02 -7.80 -29.49
CA TRP A 331 5.00 -7.40 -28.50
C TRP A 331 5.96 -8.53 -28.16
N GLN A 332 7.24 -8.18 -28.02
CA GLN A 332 8.30 -9.10 -27.59
C GLN A 332 7.96 -9.68 -26.20
N GLY A 333 7.62 -10.97 -26.14
CA GLY A 333 7.21 -11.66 -24.91
C GLY A 333 5.77 -11.39 -24.44
N GLY A 334 4.97 -10.63 -25.19
CA GLY A 334 3.56 -10.32 -24.89
C GLY A 334 2.54 -11.23 -25.59
N SER A 335 2.95 -11.93 -26.64
CA SER A 335 2.05 -12.67 -27.55
C SER A 335 1.17 -13.72 -26.85
N ILE A 336 1.79 -14.63 -26.10
CA ILE A 336 1.10 -15.70 -25.37
C ILE A 336 0.12 -15.11 -24.36
N LEU A 337 0.56 -14.09 -23.63
CA LEU A 337 -0.24 -13.46 -22.59
C LEU A 337 -1.44 -12.72 -23.18
N ALA A 338 -1.26 -12.03 -24.32
CA ALA A 338 -2.33 -11.36 -25.04
C ALA A 338 -3.37 -12.35 -25.54
N LEU A 339 -2.94 -13.46 -26.17
CA LEU A 339 -3.82 -14.53 -26.65
C LEU A 339 -4.57 -15.21 -25.50
N GLU A 340 -3.90 -15.50 -24.38
CA GLU A 340 -4.54 -16.10 -23.21
C GLU A 340 -5.53 -15.13 -22.56
N THR A 341 -5.21 -13.83 -22.54
CA THR A 341 -6.14 -12.79 -22.07
C THR A 341 -7.37 -12.71 -22.97
N LEU A 342 -7.21 -12.70 -24.29
CA LEU A 342 -8.34 -12.75 -25.24
C LEU A 342 -9.23 -13.97 -24.98
N LYS A 343 -8.63 -15.15 -24.82
CA LYS A 343 -9.35 -16.40 -24.49
C LYS A 343 -10.17 -16.26 -23.20
N ARG A 344 -9.59 -15.70 -22.13
CA ARG A 344 -10.28 -15.53 -20.83
C ARG A 344 -11.44 -14.54 -20.91
N VAL A 345 -11.26 -13.47 -21.67
CA VAL A 345 -12.26 -12.40 -21.81
C VAL A 345 -13.48 -12.86 -22.62
N VAL A 346 -13.33 -13.79 -23.58
CA VAL A 346 -14.43 -14.31 -24.42
C VAL A 346 -15.09 -15.59 -23.90
N VAL A 347 -14.82 -16.00 -22.65
CA VAL A 347 -15.42 -17.20 -22.04
C VAL A 347 -16.94 -17.07 -21.96
N ALA A 348 -17.67 -18.20 -22.08
CA ALA A 348 -19.13 -18.23 -22.10
C ALA A 348 -19.81 -17.61 -20.86
N GLY A 349 -19.11 -17.53 -19.72
CA GLY A 349 -19.59 -16.90 -18.49
C GLY A 349 -19.57 -15.37 -18.50
N ASN A 350 -18.90 -14.72 -19.46
CA ASN A 350 -18.87 -13.27 -19.57
C ASN A 350 -20.13 -12.77 -20.30
N ARG A 351 -20.99 -12.01 -19.61
CA ARG A 351 -22.23 -11.46 -20.22
C ARG A 351 -21.94 -10.47 -21.34
N ALA A 352 -20.79 -9.82 -21.31
CA ALA A 352 -20.38 -8.84 -22.30
C ALA A 352 -19.53 -9.45 -23.43
N ARG A 353 -19.43 -10.79 -23.51
CA ARG A 353 -18.62 -11.50 -24.54
C ARG A 353 -18.98 -11.07 -25.96
N ASP A 354 -20.26 -10.85 -26.26
CA ASP A 354 -20.71 -10.58 -27.63
C ASP A 354 -20.19 -9.21 -28.11
N ALA A 355 -20.08 -8.24 -27.20
CA ALA A 355 -19.47 -6.95 -27.48
C ALA A 355 -17.96 -7.08 -27.76
N LEU A 356 -17.26 -7.93 -27.01
CA LEU A 356 -15.83 -8.20 -27.19
C LEU A 356 -15.54 -8.96 -28.49
N VAL A 357 -16.36 -9.96 -28.82
CA VAL A 357 -16.29 -10.68 -30.10
C VAL A 357 -16.57 -9.72 -31.26
N ALA A 358 -17.56 -8.83 -31.14
CA ALA A 358 -17.84 -7.81 -32.14
C ALA A 358 -16.65 -6.84 -32.33
N GLN A 359 -15.93 -6.48 -31.26
CA GLN A 359 -14.68 -5.72 -31.38
C GLN A 359 -13.62 -6.51 -32.15
N GLY A 360 -13.43 -7.80 -31.84
CA GLY A 360 -12.46 -8.66 -32.54
C GLY A 360 -12.75 -8.83 -34.03
N LEU A 361 -14.02 -9.03 -34.39
CA LEU A 361 -14.44 -9.14 -35.79
C LEU A 361 -14.17 -7.85 -36.59
N LYS A 362 -14.38 -6.68 -35.98
CA LYS A 362 -14.11 -5.38 -36.62
C LYS A 362 -12.64 -5.16 -36.95
N VAL A 363 -11.73 -5.77 -36.20
CA VAL A 363 -10.28 -5.59 -36.34
C VAL A 363 -9.62 -6.79 -37.05
N GLY A 364 -10.41 -7.75 -37.55
CA GLY A 364 -9.86 -8.91 -38.26
C GLY A 364 -9.17 -9.94 -37.35
N LEU A 365 -9.60 -10.09 -36.10
CA LEU A 365 -8.99 -11.04 -35.14
C LEU A 365 -8.89 -12.46 -35.70
N VAL A 366 -9.90 -12.91 -36.46
CA VAL A 366 -9.92 -14.26 -37.05
C VAL A 366 -8.80 -14.45 -38.06
N GLU A 367 -8.53 -13.44 -38.90
CA GLU A 367 -7.46 -13.49 -39.91
C GLU A 367 -6.09 -13.57 -39.24
N VAL A 368 -5.88 -12.78 -38.18
CA VAL A 368 -4.64 -12.83 -37.39
C VAL A 368 -4.44 -14.21 -36.75
N LEU A 369 -5.48 -14.78 -36.14
CA LEU A 369 -5.39 -16.11 -35.53
C LEU A 369 -5.13 -17.22 -36.55
N LEU A 370 -5.75 -17.14 -37.73
CA LEU A 370 -5.48 -18.08 -38.82
C LEU A 370 -4.05 -17.94 -39.35
N GLY A 371 -3.57 -16.70 -39.53
CA GLY A 371 -2.19 -16.43 -39.93
C GLY A 371 -1.14 -16.96 -38.94
N LEU A 372 -1.44 -16.95 -37.62
CA LEU A 372 -0.58 -17.55 -36.60
C LEU A 372 -0.57 -19.09 -36.65
N LEU A 373 -1.66 -19.73 -37.11
CA LEU A 373 -1.74 -21.18 -37.28
C LEU A 373 -1.07 -21.62 -38.60
N ASP A 374 -1.17 -20.80 -39.64
CA ASP A 374 -0.48 -20.99 -40.91
C ASP A 374 1.00 -20.62 -40.78
N TRP A 375 1.78 -21.51 -40.17
CA TRP A 375 3.25 -21.39 -40.00
C TRP A 375 4.01 -20.95 -41.26
N ARG A 376 3.47 -21.20 -42.47
CA ARG A 376 4.08 -20.80 -43.75
C ARG A 376 3.87 -19.32 -44.13
N ALA A 377 2.90 -18.62 -43.53
CA ALA A 377 2.60 -17.20 -43.78
C ALA A 377 3.22 -16.26 -42.72
N GLY A 378 3.78 -16.81 -41.64
CA GLY A 378 4.38 -16.04 -40.54
C GLY A 378 5.63 -15.23 -40.91
N GLU A 379 6.30 -15.55 -42.03
CA GLU A 379 7.45 -14.79 -42.54
C GLU A 379 7.04 -13.45 -43.18
N GLU A 380 5.85 -13.34 -43.78
CA GLU A 380 5.39 -12.09 -44.41
C GLU A 380 4.80 -11.08 -43.40
N MET A 381 4.37 -11.55 -42.22
CA MET A 381 3.71 -10.72 -41.19
C MET A 381 4.63 -10.34 -40.01
N GLY A 382 5.92 -10.69 -40.06
CA GLY A 382 6.92 -10.27 -39.07
C GLY A 382 6.79 -10.89 -37.67
N PHE A 383 6.05 -11.99 -37.52
CA PHE A 383 5.78 -12.61 -36.20
C PHE A 383 6.75 -13.73 -35.81
N VAL A 384 7.77 -14.03 -36.61
CA VAL A 384 8.73 -15.10 -36.33
C VAL A 384 10.16 -14.59 -36.41
N HIS A 385 10.73 -14.22 -35.26
CA HIS A 385 12.16 -14.43 -35.02
C HIS A 385 12.32 -15.23 -33.73
N ARG A 386 12.87 -16.44 -33.91
CA ARG A 386 13.20 -17.40 -32.86
C ARG A 386 14.30 -16.89 -31.93
#